data_AF-A0A480A5M4-F1
#
_entry.id   AF-A0A480A5M4-F1
#
_cell.length_a   1.000
_cell.length_b   1.000
_cell.length_c   1.000
_cell.angle_alpha   90.00
_cell.angle_beta   90.00
_cell.angle_gamma   90.00
#
_symmetry.space_group_name_H-M   'P 1'
#
loop_
_entity.id
_entity.type
_entity.pdbx_description
1 polymer ?
#
loop_
_entity_poly.entity_id
_entity_poly.type
_entity_poly.pdbx_seq_one_letter_code
_entity_poly.pdbx_strand_id
1 'polypeptide(L)'
;MSELSLKVHAFWDEEAQVWTASSEDVPGLITEASSLEYLEQKLMIMVPELLELNQVISGDSGQEISIDIISQRISKILVNV
;
A
#
# COMPACT_ATOMS: atom_id res chain seq x y z
N MET A 1 14.19 7.93 18.68
CA MET A 1 12.90 7.35 18.28
C MET A 1 13.19 6.43 17.10
N SER A 2 12.76 5.17 17.15
CA SER A 2 12.92 4.25 16.02
C SER A 2 11.77 4.49 15.04
N GLU A 3 12.10 4.86 13.81
CA GLU A 3 11.15 4.96 12.70
C GLU A 3 10.70 3.54 12.30
N LEU A 4 9.39 3.32 12.16
CA LEU A 4 8.86 2.09 11.60
C LEU A 4 8.68 2.28 10.10
N SER A 5 9.56 1.68 9.30
CA SER A 5 9.50 1.72 7.84
C SER A 5 8.83 0.46 7.31
N LEU A 6 7.78 0.62 6.51
CA LEU A 6 6.94 -0.45 5.97
C LEU A 6 6.97 -0.39 4.45
N LYS A 7 7.06 -1.55 3.80
CA LYS A 7 7.01 -1.65 2.34
C LYS A 7 5.66 -2.14 1.88
N VAL A 8 5.02 -1.40 0.99
CA VAL A 8 3.77 -1.78 0.36
C VAL A 8 4.02 -2.00 -1.13
N HIS A 9 3.70 -3.19 -1.61
CA HIS A 9 3.77 -3.52 -3.03
C HIS A 9 2.42 -3.23 -3.67
N ALA A 10 2.44 -2.40 -4.71
CA ALA A 10 1.27 -2.09 -5.51
C ALA A 10 1.45 -2.58 -6.95
N PHE A 11 0.44 -3.22 -7.52
CA PHE A 11 0.45 -3.63 -8.91
C PHE A 11 -0.81 -3.18 -9.64
N TRP A 12 -0.67 -2.80 -10.90
CA TRP A 12 -1.82 -2.49 -11.74
C TRP A 12 -2.45 -3.78 -12.28
N ASP A 13 -3.70 -4.02 -11.92
CA ASP A 13 -4.54 -5.04 -12.53
C ASP A 13 -5.19 -4.46 -13.80
N GLU A 14 -4.81 -4.98 -14.96
CA GLU A 14 -5.35 -4.54 -16.25
C GLU A 14 -6.80 -4.98 -16.45
N GLU A 15 -7.21 -6.13 -15.93
CA GLU A 15 -8.57 -6.64 -16.11
C GLU A 15 -9.57 -5.83 -15.28
N ALA A 16 -9.21 -5.57 -14.03
CA ALA A 16 -10.05 -4.82 -13.09
C ALA A 16 -9.90 -3.29 -13.20
N GLN A 17 -8.86 -2.80 -13.90
CA GLN A 17 -8.53 -1.36 -14.03
C GLN A 17 -8.34 -0.68 -12.66
N VAL A 18 -7.65 -1.36 -11.75
CA VAL A 18 -7.33 -0.86 -10.42
C VAL A 18 -5.88 -1.17 -10.06
N TRP A 19 -5.32 -0.35 -9.19
CA TRP A 19 -4.15 -0.70 -8.40
C TRP A 19 -4.58 -1.57 -7.24
N THR A 20 -3.92 -2.69 -7.04
CA THR A 20 -4.05 -3.53 -5.85
C THR A 20 -2.81 -3.34 -4.98
N ALA A 21 -2.93 -3.53 -3.66
CA ALA A 21 -1.83 -3.41 -2.72
C ALA A 21 -1.83 -4.49 -1.66
N SER A 22 -0.63 -4.95 -1.32
CA SER A 22 -0.35 -5.88 -0.22
C SER A 22 1.01 -5.61 0.41
N SER A 23 1.21 -6.05 1.65
CA SER A 23 2.47 -5.91 2.36
C SER A 23 2.70 -7.10 3.31
N GLU A 24 3.93 -7.58 3.37
CA GLU A 24 4.35 -8.55 4.40
C GLU A 24 4.57 -7.86 5.76
N ASP A 25 4.87 -6.55 5.76
CA ASP A 25 5.09 -5.75 6.97
C ASP A 25 3.76 -5.32 7.64
N VAL A 26 2.64 -5.40 6.92
CA VAL A 26 1.30 -5.01 7.41
C VAL A 26 0.35 -6.21 7.33
N PRO A 27 0.21 -7.00 8.40
CA PRO A 27 -0.64 -8.18 8.41
C PRO A 27 -2.10 -7.87 8.05
N GLY A 28 -2.64 -8.61 7.09
CA GLY A 28 -4.02 -8.43 6.63
C GLY A 28 -4.22 -7.28 5.65
N LEU A 29 -3.17 -6.59 5.21
CA LEU A 29 -3.29 -5.56 4.18
C LEU A 29 -3.54 -6.18 2.81
N ILE A 30 -4.79 -6.07 2.36
CA ILE A 30 -5.21 -6.31 0.98
C ILE A 30 -6.22 -5.20 0.64
N THR A 31 -5.92 -4.38 -0.37
CA THR A 31 -6.82 -3.30 -0.78
C THR A 31 -6.57 -2.90 -2.23
N GLU A 32 -7.48 -2.13 -2.82
CA GLU A 32 -7.37 -1.65 -4.20
C GLU A 32 -7.92 -0.23 -4.37
N ALA A 33 -7.52 0.46 -5.43
CA ALA A 33 -8.05 1.76 -5.83
C ALA A 33 -7.83 2.05 -7.32
N SER A 34 -8.63 2.94 -7.91
CA SER A 34 -8.55 3.28 -9.34
C SER A 34 -7.32 4.11 -9.73
N SER A 35 -6.56 4.65 -8.76
CA SER A 35 -5.30 5.37 -9.00
C SER A 35 -4.33 5.18 -7.83
N LEU A 36 -3.04 5.47 -8.05
CA LEU A 36 -2.04 5.40 -6.98
C LEU A 36 -2.31 6.41 -5.88
N GLU A 37 -2.83 7.59 -6.22
CA GLU A 37 -3.17 8.65 -5.25
C GLU A 37 -4.32 8.22 -4.34
N TYR A 38 -5.37 7.58 -4.90
CA TYR A 38 -6.45 7.04 -4.09
C TYR A 38 -5.98 5.82 -3.27
N LEU A 39 -5.06 5.03 -3.80
CA LEU A 39 -4.48 3.91 -3.07
C LEU A 39 -3.68 4.42 -1.86
N GLU A 40 -2.83 5.43 -2.05
CA GLU A 40 -2.07 6.09 -0.99
C GLU A 40 -3.00 6.61 0.11
N GLN A 41 -4.07 7.33 -0.25
CA GLN A 41 -5.05 7.82 0.72
C GLN A 41 -5.70 6.69 1.54
N LYS A 42 -6.02 5.55 0.90
CA LYS A 42 -6.54 4.38 1.61
C LYS A 42 -5.49 3.77 2.54
N LEU A 43 -4.23 3.67 2.11
CA LEU A 43 -3.14 3.13 2.91
C LEU A 43 -2.89 3.96 4.17
N MET A 44 -2.96 5.29 4.07
CA MET A 44 -2.79 6.19 5.23
C MET A 44 -3.82 5.96 6.35
N ILE A 45 -4.97 5.34 6.03
CA ILE A 45 -6.01 4.99 7.00
C ILE A 45 -5.86 3.53 7.42
N MET A 46 -5.80 2.60 6.45
CA MET A 46 -5.83 1.16 6.73
C MET A 46 -4.57 0.65 7.43
N VAL A 47 -3.39 1.18 7.08
CA VAL A 47 -2.12 0.69 7.64
C VAL A 47 -2.08 0.87 9.16
N PRO A 48 -2.27 2.07 9.74
CA PRO A 48 -2.25 2.21 11.20
C PRO A 48 -3.33 1.36 11.88
N GLU A 49 -4.55 1.30 11.34
CA GLU A 49 -5.64 0.46 11.87
C GLU A 49 -5.25 -1.03 11.91
N LEU A 50 -4.69 -1.56 10.82
CA LEU A 50 -4.27 -2.95 10.74
C LEU A 50 -3.09 -3.25 11.67
N LEU A 51 -2.14 -2.34 11.82
CA LEU A 51 -1.02 -2.51 12.75
C LEU A 51 -1.49 -2.53 14.21
N GLU A 52 -2.45 -1.68 14.57
CA GLU A 52 -3.06 -1.68 15.90
C GLU A 52 -3.86 -2.96 16.15
N LEU A 53 -4.73 -3.35 15.21
CA LEU A 53 -5.54 -4.58 15.31
C LEU A 53 -4.70 -5.84 15.46
N ASN A 54 -3.51 -5.86 14.82
CA ASN A 54 -2.56 -6.97 14.90
C ASN A 54 -1.52 -6.80 16.03
N GLN A 55 -1.68 -5.80 16.91
CA GLN A 55 -0.81 -5.55 18.06
C GLN A 55 0.66 -5.31 17.69
N VAL A 56 0.92 -4.82 16.48
CA VAL A 56 2.27 -4.45 16.00
C VAL A 56 2.69 -3.10 16.60
N ILE A 57 1.73 -2.19 16.78
CA ILE A 57 1.90 -0.91 17.46
C ILE A 57 0.89 -0.78 18.61
N SER A 58 1.18 0.09 19.57
CA SER A 58 0.25 0.43 20.66
C SER A 58 -0.41 1.78 20.34
N GLY A 59 -1.74 1.89 20.49
CA GLY A 59 -2.52 3.09 20.12
C GLY A 59 -2.16 4.40 20.83
N ASP A 60 -1.24 4.38 21.80
CA ASP A 60 -0.77 5.55 22.55
C ASP A 60 0.58 6.11 22.06
N SER A 61 1.24 5.51 21.05
CA SER A 61 2.55 5.99 20.60
C SER A 61 2.44 7.04 19.49
N GLY A 62 3.00 8.23 19.74
CA GLY A 62 3.38 9.21 18.71
C GLY A 62 4.54 8.71 17.84
N GLN A 63 4.45 7.44 17.43
CA GLN A 63 5.41 6.75 16.60
C GLN A 63 5.22 7.18 15.15
N GLU A 64 6.30 7.63 14.54
CA GLU A 64 6.33 7.96 13.13
C GLU A 64 6.44 6.68 12.30
N ILE A 65 5.53 6.52 11.34
CA ILE A 65 5.45 5.37 10.43
C ILE A 65 5.70 5.90 9.02
N SER A 66 6.70 5.34 8.36
CA SER A 66 7.05 5.67 6.98
C SER A 66 6.62 4.52 6.07
N ILE A 67 5.82 4.83 5.06
CA ILE A 67 5.34 3.85 4.08
C ILE A 67 6.10 4.07 2.77
N ASP A 68 6.83 3.06 2.32
CA ASP A 68 7.46 3.00 1.00
C ASP A 68 6.55 2.23 0.04
N ILE A 69 5.95 2.93 -0.93
CA ILE A 69 5.04 2.34 -1.91
C ILE A 69 5.82 2.00 -3.17
N ILE A 70 6.05 0.71 -3.38
CA ILE A 70 6.73 0.18 -4.56
C ILE A 70 5.67 -0.26 -5.57
N SER A 71 5.50 0.56 -6.61
CA SER A 71 4.46 0.33 -7.63
C SER A 71 5.02 -0.25 -8.94
N GLN A 72 4.29 -1.20 -9.53
CA GLN A 72 4.61 -1.77 -10.84
C GLN A 72 3.39 -1.73 -11.77
N ARG A 73 3.58 -1.17 -12.97
CA ARG A 73 2.61 -1.24 -14.07
C ARG A 73 3.32 -1.58 -15.37
N ILE A 74 2.78 -2.57 -16.09
CA ILE A 74 3.25 -2.97 -17.42
C ILE A 74 2.19 -2.52 -18.43
N SER A 75 2.62 -1.83 -19.49
CA SER A 75 1.75 -1.38 -20.58
C SER A 75 2.24 -1.96 -21.91
N LYS A 76 1.31 -2.35 -22.78
CA LYS A 76 1.61 -2.87 -24.12
C LYS A 76 1.30 -1.79 -25.16
N ILE A 77 2.17 -1.64 -26.15
CA ILE A 77 2.01 -0.69 -27.25
C ILE A 77 2.15 -1.48 -28.56
N LEU A 78 1.22 -1.28 -29.51
CA LEU A 78 1.34 -1.78 -30.87
C LEU A 78 2.02 -0.72 -31.74
N VAL A 79 3.11 -1.09 -32.42
CA VAL A 79 3.82 -0.23 -33.36
C VAL A 79 3.35 -0.58 -34.77
N ASN A 80 2.73 0.39 -35.45
CA ASN A 80 2.41 0.28 -36.87
C ASN A 80 3.51 0.98 -37.66
N VAL A 81 4.22 0.20 -38.49
CA VAL A 81 5.18 0.67 -39.50
C VAL A 81 4.52 0.78 -40.86
#